data_AF-A0A5T8BIE7-F1
#
_entry.id   AF-A0A5T8BIE7-F1
#
_cell.length_a   1.000
_cell.length_b   1.000
_cell.length_c   1.000
_cell.angle_alpha   90.00
_cell.angle_beta   90.00
_cell.angle_gamma   90.00
#
_symmetry.space_group_name_H-M   'P 1'
#
loop_
_entity.id
_entity.type
_entity.pdbx_description
1 polymer ?
#
loop_
_entity_poly.entity_id
_entity_poly.type
_entity_poly.pdbx_seq_one_letter_code
_entity_poly.pdbx_strand_id
1 'polypeptide(L)'
;MFNVVSYEKVSPTVNRIIKKLIKKMVLPLLTILLITTGFPVWADSSCSVTGGTVSLDNVNLQAGEVTPGKILYKNTHQVTYTCSVTAQNQTFNWYPALSAQGSHLGDVITLLKSLGLAMEITIQEPGTSGSADIKWDTLQDNHFTKIFGTVMGTDSGNYSKCTGEPDTSQRFHCTYTRTADITVKLFVENEFKAINISTPVPSINDALFIVPVARGVASGIPGTPGKGIKTSPFNIRILSADLFKLEITPERVNLGRLYKTDTNLFRSGAFDVKVIQQKDAAPDQSFTLPLDITFQRGKLSLTSDNKGLILKNTDDESGNSDGNGLQLAIRDKTSNELVTFDKKQPVGDLNIDSNRAGANSVTRQYAVEVSRINGAEIKTGRFTASVPVIVTYN
;
A
#
# COMPACT_ATOMS: atom_id res chain seq x y z
N MET A 1 -26.64 51.41 31.70
CA MET A 1 -26.21 51.61 33.09
C MET A 1 -24.84 50.95 33.24
N PHE A 2 -23.76 51.72 33.09
CA PHE A 2 -22.39 51.27 33.33
C PHE A 2 -22.01 51.67 34.75
N ASN A 3 -21.53 50.73 35.57
CA ASN A 3 -20.87 51.05 36.84
C ASN A 3 -19.36 50.89 36.65
N VAL A 4 -18.68 52.03 36.55
CA VAL A 4 -17.24 52.16 36.70
C VAL A 4 -16.97 52.35 38.19
N VAL A 5 -16.30 51.40 38.82
CA VAL A 5 -15.75 51.58 40.17
C VAL A 5 -14.28 51.97 40.05
N SER A 6 -14.01 53.20 40.45
CA SER A 6 -12.69 53.82 40.60
C SER A 6 -11.91 53.14 41.73
N TYR A 7 -10.68 52.72 41.45
CA TYR A 7 -9.68 52.38 42.47
C TYR A 7 -8.72 53.55 42.64
N GLU A 8 -8.79 54.23 43.77
CA GLU A 8 -7.80 55.21 44.19
C GLU A 8 -7.06 54.73 45.45
N LYS A 9 -5.75 55.03 45.46
CA LYS A 9 -4.79 55.02 46.59
C LYS A 9 -4.09 53.71 46.95
N VAL A 10 -3.18 53.31 46.07
CA VAL A 10 -1.98 52.54 46.45
C VAL A 10 -0.96 53.50 47.10
N SER A 11 -0.51 53.16 48.31
CA SER A 11 0.47 53.93 49.10
C SER A 11 1.74 54.27 48.29
N PRO A 12 2.28 55.51 48.40
CA PRO A 12 3.46 55.95 47.67
C PRO A 12 4.72 55.11 47.94
N THR A 13 4.78 54.44 49.10
CA THR A 13 5.86 53.51 49.46
C THR A 13 5.81 52.23 48.61
N VAL A 14 4.61 51.72 48.35
CA VAL A 14 4.39 50.50 47.54
C VAL A 14 4.70 50.76 46.07
N ASN A 15 4.32 51.92 45.53
CA ASN A 15 4.63 52.28 44.15
C ASN A 15 6.14 52.48 43.91
N ARG A 16 6.89 52.93 44.93
CA ARG A 16 8.35 53.08 44.86
C ARG A 16 9.08 51.73 44.90
N ILE A 17 8.56 50.77 45.67
CA ILE A 17 9.08 49.40 45.74
C ILE A 17 8.79 48.64 44.44
N ILE A 18 7.56 48.74 43.91
CA ILE A 18 7.17 48.13 42.64
C ILE A 18 8.00 48.70 41.47
N LYS A 19 8.19 50.02 41.39
CA LYS A 19 9.07 50.61 40.37
C LYS A 19 10.54 50.18 40.51
N LYS A 20 11.05 49.99 41.73
CA LYS A 20 12.41 49.46 41.95
C LYS A 20 12.52 47.98 41.55
N LEU A 21 11.49 47.17 41.81
CA LEU A 21 11.44 45.76 41.44
C LEU A 21 11.30 45.56 39.92
N ILE A 22 10.42 46.32 39.27
CA ILE A 22 10.28 46.31 37.81
C ILE A 22 11.60 46.76 37.16
N LYS A 23 12.24 47.83 37.65
CA LYS A 23 13.53 48.29 37.08
C LYS A 23 14.69 47.31 37.36
N LYS A 24 14.66 46.56 38.47
CA LYS A 24 15.66 45.52 38.80
C LYS A 24 15.42 44.18 38.12
N MET A 25 14.19 43.85 37.69
CA MET A 25 13.91 42.63 36.93
C MET A 25 13.94 42.85 35.41
N VAL A 26 13.50 44.00 34.92
CA VAL A 26 13.46 44.28 33.47
C VAL A 26 14.86 44.46 32.89
N LEU A 27 15.81 45.05 33.62
CA LEU A 27 17.17 45.27 33.13
C LEU A 27 18.02 44.00 32.95
N PRO A 28 18.02 43.01 33.87
CA PRO A 28 18.67 41.72 33.63
C PRO A 28 17.91 40.86 32.60
N LEU A 29 16.58 40.96 32.51
CA LEU A 29 15.82 40.22 31.49
C LEU A 29 16.09 40.75 30.08
N LEU A 30 16.24 42.06 29.91
CA LEU A 30 16.58 42.67 28.61
C LEU A 30 18.03 42.38 28.20
N THR A 31 18.96 42.27 29.15
CA THR A 31 20.36 41.88 28.86
C THR A 31 20.48 40.39 28.52
N ILE A 32 19.70 39.49 29.15
CA ILE A 32 19.61 38.08 28.73
C ILE A 32 19.00 37.96 27.32
N LEU A 33 18.03 38.82 26.97
CA LEU A 33 17.41 38.83 25.63
C LEU A 33 18.29 39.50 24.54
N LEU A 34 19.32 40.25 24.93
CA LEU A 34 20.26 40.92 24.00
C LEU A 34 21.59 40.15 23.84
N ILE A 35 21.91 39.21 24.73
CA ILE A 35 23.05 38.29 24.59
C ILE A 35 22.72 37.07 23.69
N THR A 36 21.48 36.95 23.19
CA THR A 36 21.14 36.00 22.11
C THR A 36 21.44 36.55 20.70
N THR A 37 22.10 37.71 20.60
CA THR A 37 22.63 38.19 19.33
C THR A 37 23.82 37.34 18.90
N GLY A 38 23.52 36.36 18.03
CA GLY A 38 24.50 35.76 17.13
C GLY A 38 25.48 34.78 17.76
N PHE A 39 24.98 33.70 18.38
CA PHE A 39 25.63 32.44 18.02
C PHE A 39 25.29 32.21 16.54
N PRO A 40 26.27 32.08 15.63
CA PRO A 40 25.95 31.66 14.27
C PRO A 40 25.14 30.37 14.42
N VAL A 41 23.91 30.39 13.88
CA VAL A 41 23.16 29.15 13.66
C VAL A 41 24.11 28.29 12.86
N TRP A 42 24.60 27.20 13.46
CA TRP A 42 25.42 26.24 12.76
C TRP A 42 24.54 25.80 11.59
N ALA A 43 24.91 26.17 10.36
CA ALA A 43 24.25 25.63 9.19
C ALA A 43 24.64 24.15 9.15
N ASP A 44 23.89 23.34 9.90
CA ASP A 44 24.11 21.92 10.02
C ASP A 44 24.03 21.32 8.63
N SER A 45 25.09 20.60 8.26
CA SER A 45 25.13 19.91 6.98
C SER A 45 23.96 18.94 6.93
N SER A 46 23.17 18.98 5.87
CA SER A 46 21.95 18.18 5.74
C SER A 46 21.74 17.73 4.30
N CYS A 47 21.02 16.64 4.12
CA CYS A 47 20.54 16.23 2.81
C CYS A 47 19.02 16.07 2.85
N SER A 48 18.38 16.43 1.74
CA SER A 48 16.94 16.32 1.56
C SER A 48 16.65 15.58 0.27
N VAL A 49 15.77 14.59 0.33
CA VAL A 49 15.17 13.98 -0.86
C VAL A 49 14.23 15.01 -1.49
N THR A 50 14.50 15.37 -2.74
CA THR A 50 13.81 16.43 -3.49
C THR A 50 12.93 15.90 -4.60
N GLY A 51 13.09 14.63 -5.01
CA GLY A 51 12.26 13.99 -6.01
C GLY A 51 12.31 12.46 -5.95
N GLY A 52 11.29 11.83 -6.55
CA GLY A 52 11.12 10.38 -6.56
C GLY A 52 10.33 9.85 -5.36
N THR A 53 9.71 8.68 -5.57
CA THR A 53 8.98 7.91 -4.55
C THR A 53 9.39 6.46 -4.72
N VAL A 54 9.66 5.77 -3.61
CA VAL A 54 9.91 4.32 -3.62
C VAL A 54 8.56 3.62 -3.65
N SER A 55 8.20 3.06 -4.80
CA SER A 55 6.93 2.35 -4.96
C SER A 55 7.05 0.91 -4.44
N LEU A 56 6.20 0.55 -3.48
CA LEU A 56 6.14 -0.80 -2.94
C LEU A 56 4.98 -1.55 -3.59
N ASP A 57 5.21 -2.80 -3.96
CA ASP A 57 4.19 -3.64 -4.59
C ASP A 57 3.28 -4.28 -3.54
N ASN A 58 2.02 -4.50 -3.92
CA ASN A 58 1.09 -5.29 -3.13
C ASN A 58 1.61 -6.74 -2.99
N VAL A 59 1.48 -7.28 -1.79
CA VAL A 59 1.83 -8.66 -1.47
C VAL A 59 0.55 -9.47 -1.36
N ASN A 60 0.38 -10.45 -2.23
CA ASN A 60 -0.74 -11.39 -2.19
C ASN A 60 -0.20 -12.82 -2.09
N LEU A 61 -0.39 -13.45 -0.94
CA LEU A 61 0.10 -14.79 -0.65
C LEU A 61 -1.05 -15.72 -0.28
N GLN A 62 -0.96 -16.94 -0.78
CA GLN A 62 -1.77 -18.04 -0.26
C GLN A 62 -1.04 -18.67 0.93
N ALA A 63 -1.68 -18.74 2.09
CA ALA A 63 -1.09 -19.34 3.28
C ALA A 63 -0.78 -20.84 3.04
N GLY A 64 0.38 -21.31 3.49
CA GLY A 64 0.83 -22.70 3.35
C GLY A 64 1.63 -23.03 2.09
N GLU A 65 1.70 -22.13 1.09
CA GLU A 65 2.48 -22.35 -0.14
C GLU A 65 3.81 -21.58 -0.19
N VAL A 66 4.27 -21.11 0.97
CA VAL A 66 5.36 -20.12 1.04
C VAL A 66 6.49 -20.63 1.90
N THR A 67 7.63 -20.90 1.26
CA THR A 67 8.86 -21.35 1.93
C THR A 67 9.72 -20.17 2.37
N PRO A 68 10.46 -20.30 3.49
CA PRO A 68 11.51 -19.35 3.86
C PRO A 68 12.47 -19.08 2.69
N GLY A 69 12.89 -17.82 2.55
CA GLY A 69 13.78 -17.34 1.48
C GLY A 69 13.09 -17.00 0.16
N LYS A 70 11.80 -17.28 -0.02
CA LYS A 70 11.07 -16.91 -1.25
C LYS A 70 11.04 -15.38 -1.39
N ILE A 71 11.57 -14.88 -2.51
CA ILE A 71 11.50 -13.47 -2.88
C ILE A 71 10.09 -13.18 -3.37
N LEU A 72 9.45 -12.17 -2.78
CA LEU A 72 8.11 -11.74 -3.14
C LEU A 72 8.17 -10.70 -4.25
N TYR A 73 9.05 -9.72 -4.11
CA TYR A 73 9.42 -8.80 -5.19
C TYR A 73 10.81 -8.22 -4.95
N LYS A 74 11.38 -7.66 -6.01
CA LYS A 74 12.62 -6.87 -5.98
C LYS A 74 12.50 -5.75 -7.01
N ASN A 75 12.29 -4.53 -6.54
CA ASN A 75 12.08 -3.37 -7.41
C ASN A 75 13.14 -2.29 -7.14
N THR A 76 13.48 -1.54 -8.19
CA THR A 76 14.47 -0.46 -8.14
C THR A 76 13.82 0.84 -8.52
N HIS A 77 14.00 1.88 -7.70
CA HIS A 77 13.43 3.20 -7.89
C HIS A 77 14.51 4.26 -7.79
N GLN A 78 14.49 5.21 -8.71
CA GLN A 78 15.40 6.34 -8.65
C GLN A 78 14.83 7.46 -7.77
N VAL A 79 15.66 7.99 -6.88
CA VAL A 79 15.36 9.19 -6.08
C VAL A 79 16.38 10.28 -6.38
N THR A 80 15.93 11.52 -6.28
CA THR A 80 16.78 12.71 -6.39
C THR A 80 16.91 13.32 -5.00
N TYR A 81 18.13 13.70 -4.62
CA TYR A 81 18.39 14.36 -3.35
C TYR A 81 19.36 15.52 -3.52
N THR A 82 19.24 16.47 -2.62
CA THR A 82 20.11 17.64 -2.53
C THR A 82 20.75 17.68 -1.16
N CYS A 83 22.08 17.71 -1.14
CA CYS A 83 22.89 17.84 0.06
C CYS A 83 23.49 19.24 0.14
N SER A 84 23.34 19.89 1.29
CA SER A 84 24.01 21.12 1.66
C SER A 84 25.03 20.80 2.73
N VAL A 85 26.31 20.97 2.43
CA VAL A 85 27.41 20.70 3.36
C VAL A 85 28.24 21.95 3.61
N THR A 86 28.68 22.11 4.86
CA THR A 86 29.56 23.20 5.27
C THR A 86 30.96 22.63 5.48
N ALA A 87 31.95 23.21 4.82
CA ALA A 87 33.35 22.83 4.96
C ALA A 87 34.19 23.99 5.50
N GLN A 88 35.08 23.71 6.44
CA GLN A 88 36.09 24.65 6.94
C GLN A 88 37.48 24.22 6.44
N ASN A 89 38.30 25.17 5.97
CA ASN A 89 39.69 24.94 5.55
C ASN A 89 39.92 23.88 4.45
N GLN A 90 38.93 23.62 3.58
CA GLN A 90 39.03 22.70 2.43
C GLN A 90 39.44 21.25 2.79
N THR A 91 39.26 20.83 4.05
CA THR A 91 39.83 19.56 4.56
C THR A 91 38.82 18.42 4.71
N PHE A 92 37.52 18.67 4.46
CA PHE A 92 36.47 17.70 4.75
C PHE A 92 35.89 17.06 3.48
N ASN A 93 36.04 15.74 3.43
CA ASN A 93 35.37 14.89 2.46
C ASN A 93 34.03 14.42 3.06
N TRP A 94 32.94 14.98 2.56
CA TRP A 94 31.60 14.57 2.89
C TRP A 94 31.17 13.41 2.00
N TYR A 95 30.37 12.49 2.54
CA TYR A 95 29.79 11.39 1.78
C TYR A 95 28.30 11.32 2.05
N PRO A 96 27.46 11.00 1.06
CA PRO A 96 26.07 10.70 1.34
C PRO A 96 25.98 9.36 2.06
N ALA A 97 25.06 9.25 3.01
CA ALA A 97 24.82 8.03 3.77
C ALA A 97 23.32 7.83 3.98
N LEU A 98 22.86 6.58 3.93
CA LEU A 98 21.50 6.20 4.29
C LEU A 98 21.45 6.01 5.81
N SER A 99 20.48 6.64 6.47
CA SER A 99 20.32 6.62 7.92
C SER A 99 18.89 6.34 8.35
N ALA A 100 18.74 5.57 9.42
CA ALA A 100 17.48 5.37 10.13
C ALA A 100 17.25 6.39 11.26
N GLN A 101 18.17 7.35 11.46
CA GLN A 101 18.01 8.37 12.49
C GLN A 101 16.75 9.21 12.24
N GLY A 102 15.78 9.10 13.16
CA GLY A 102 14.49 9.79 13.06
C GLY A 102 13.49 9.14 12.10
N SER A 103 13.77 7.93 11.58
CA SER A 103 12.95 7.29 10.57
C SER A 103 11.60 6.79 11.11
N HIS A 104 10.59 6.79 10.24
CA HIS A 104 9.25 6.29 10.55
C HIS A 104 8.98 4.86 10.05
N LEU A 105 10.03 4.07 9.78
CA LEU A 105 9.88 2.70 9.27
C LEU A 105 9.53 1.66 10.34
N GLY A 106 9.58 2.03 11.63
CA GLY A 106 9.44 1.11 12.76
C GLY A 106 8.14 0.28 12.77
N ASP A 107 7.01 0.89 12.44
CA ASP A 107 5.71 0.19 12.40
C ASP A 107 5.67 -0.85 11.29
N VAL A 108 6.27 -0.54 10.13
CA VAL A 108 6.36 -1.49 9.01
C VAL A 108 7.31 -2.63 9.34
N ILE A 109 8.45 -2.35 9.97
CA ILE A 109 9.37 -3.40 10.43
C ILE A 109 8.66 -4.35 11.40
N THR A 110 7.89 -3.80 12.34
CA THR A 110 7.13 -4.58 13.32
C THR A 110 6.05 -5.44 12.66
N LEU A 111 5.32 -4.89 11.68
CA LEU A 111 4.32 -5.62 10.91
C LEU A 111 4.95 -6.73 10.07
N LEU A 112 6.02 -6.45 9.32
CA LEU A 112 6.68 -7.46 8.51
C LEU A 112 7.18 -8.62 9.38
N LYS A 113 7.81 -8.29 10.53
CA LYS A 113 8.28 -9.28 11.49
C LYS A 113 7.15 -10.13 12.08
N SER A 114 6.02 -9.52 12.47
CA SER A 114 4.88 -10.27 13.03
C SER A 114 4.26 -11.22 12.01
N LEU A 115 4.37 -10.88 10.74
CA LEU A 115 3.98 -11.75 9.64
C LEU A 115 5.06 -12.79 9.33
N GLY A 116 6.34 -12.59 9.64
CA GLY A 116 7.42 -13.49 9.18
C GLY A 116 7.93 -13.12 7.78
N LEU A 117 7.71 -11.87 7.39
CA LEU A 117 8.28 -11.22 6.23
C LEU A 117 9.54 -10.44 6.62
N ALA A 118 10.43 -10.27 5.66
CA ALA A 118 11.65 -9.49 5.81
C ALA A 118 11.90 -8.60 4.60
N MET A 119 12.64 -7.52 4.84
CA MET A 119 13.01 -6.54 3.83
C MET A 119 14.53 -6.38 3.80
N GLU A 120 15.09 -6.19 2.60
CA GLU A 120 16.44 -5.69 2.38
C GLU A 120 16.36 -4.43 1.52
N ILE A 121 17.22 -3.45 1.82
CA ILE A 121 17.32 -2.21 1.06
C ILE A 121 18.76 -2.05 0.58
N THR A 122 18.92 -1.79 -0.71
CA THR A 122 20.20 -1.39 -1.31
C THR A 122 20.05 0.00 -1.90
N ILE A 123 21.03 0.88 -1.66
CA ILE A 123 21.09 2.20 -2.30
C ILE A 123 22.44 2.41 -2.97
N GLN A 124 22.43 2.98 -4.17
CA GLN A 124 23.64 3.21 -4.97
C GLN A 124 23.48 4.44 -5.87
N GLU A 125 24.51 5.29 -5.97
CA GLU A 125 24.54 6.32 -7.01
C GLU A 125 24.84 5.66 -8.38
N PRO A 126 24.10 5.99 -9.46
CA PRO A 126 24.34 5.43 -10.78
C PRO A 126 25.78 5.62 -11.25
N GLY A 127 26.39 4.56 -11.81
CA GLY A 127 27.76 4.60 -12.33
C GLY A 127 28.87 4.61 -11.28
N THR A 128 28.54 4.41 -9.99
CA THR A 128 29.51 4.34 -8.89
C THR A 128 29.60 2.92 -8.34
N SER A 129 30.74 2.54 -7.75
CA SER A 129 30.88 1.24 -7.07
C SER A 129 30.49 1.27 -5.59
N GLY A 130 30.11 2.44 -5.05
CA GLY A 130 29.76 2.61 -3.64
C GLY A 130 28.27 2.36 -3.40
N SER A 131 27.91 1.13 -3.02
CA SER A 131 26.57 0.78 -2.55
C SER A 131 26.52 0.71 -1.02
N ALA A 132 25.34 1.01 -0.46
CA ALA A 132 25.01 0.62 0.90
C ALA A 132 23.96 -0.48 0.86
N ASP A 133 24.33 -1.66 1.37
CA ASP A 133 23.42 -2.79 1.56
C ASP A 133 22.98 -2.85 3.02
N ILE A 134 21.68 -2.71 3.24
CA ILE A 134 21.07 -2.72 4.56
C ILE A 134 20.27 -4.02 4.64
N LYS A 135 20.83 -4.94 5.41
CA LYS A 135 20.27 -6.26 5.69
C LYS A 135 19.12 -6.17 6.67
N TRP A 136 18.31 -7.23 6.72
CA TRP A 136 17.10 -7.26 7.55
C TRP A 136 17.40 -7.06 9.03
N ASP A 137 18.43 -7.71 9.56
CA ASP A 137 18.94 -7.52 10.92
C ASP A 137 19.29 -6.06 11.22
N THR A 138 19.98 -5.39 10.29
CA THR A 138 20.37 -3.99 10.41
C THR A 138 19.17 -3.05 10.34
N LEU A 139 18.16 -3.36 9.52
CA LEU A 139 16.91 -2.59 9.48
C LEU A 139 16.15 -2.73 10.80
N GLN A 140 16.09 -3.94 11.36
CA GLN A 140 15.42 -4.21 12.63
C GLN A 140 16.01 -3.41 13.79
N ASP A 141 17.33 -3.23 13.80
CA ASP A 141 18.00 -2.44 14.83
C ASP A 141 17.63 -0.95 14.75
N ASN A 142 17.13 -0.45 13.60
CA ASN A 142 16.69 0.93 13.38
C ASN A 142 17.71 2.03 13.77
N HIS A 143 18.98 1.64 13.93
CA HIS A 143 20.07 2.49 14.41
C HIS A 143 21.31 2.30 13.52
N PHE A 144 21.19 2.70 12.26
CA PHE A 144 22.29 2.60 11.30
C PHE A 144 22.52 3.90 10.53
N THR A 145 23.75 4.05 10.07
CA THR A 145 24.13 5.03 9.05
C THR A 145 25.17 4.36 8.15
N LYS A 146 24.87 4.24 6.84
CA LYS A 146 25.72 3.54 5.87
C LYS A 146 26.03 4.47 4.70
N ILE A 147 27.30 4.76 4.51
CA ILE A 147 27.79 5.59 3.40
C ILE A 147 27.53 4.89 2.07
N PHE A 148 27.05 5.64 1.08
CA PHE A 148 26.92 5.22 -0.31
C PHE A 148 27.48 6.30 -1.24
N GLY A 149 27.66 5.97 -2.52
CA GLY A 149 28.02 6.94 -3.55
C GLY A 149 29.42 7.54 -3.41
N THR A 150 29.62 8.64 -4.13
CA THR A 150 30.91 9.32 -4.28
C THR A 150 31.09 10.47 -3.30
N VAL A 151 32.34 10.87 -3.07
CA VAL A 151 32.66 12.01 -2.22
C VAL A 151 31.99 13.30 -2.72
N MET A 152 31.41 14.05 -1.80
CA MET A 152 30.93 15.43 -1.94
C MET A 152 32.05 16.37 -1.47
N GLY A 153 33.17 16.33 -2.19
CA GLY A 153 34.41 17.02 -1.84
C GLY A 153 34.50 18.45 -2.37
N THR A 154 35.41 19.23 -1.78
CA THR A 154 35.72 20.63 -2.12
C THR A 154 36.88 20.77 -3.11
N ASP A 155 37.36 19.66 -3.67
CA ASP A 155 38.47 19.56 -4.59
C ASP A 155 38.28 20.47 -5.81
N SER A 156 39.38 20.91 -6.43
CA SER A 156 39.46 21.98 -7.44
C SER A 156 38.53 21.88 -8.66
N GLY A 157 37.87 20.75 -8.89
CA GLY A 157 36.85 20.55 -9.93
C GLY A 157 35.39 20.75 -9.49
N ASN A 158 35.10 20.78 -8.18
CA ASN A 158 33.76 20.90 -7.60
C ASN A 158 33.46 22.28 -6.99
N TYR A 159 34.42 23.22 -7.06
CA TYR A 159 34.31 24.55 -6.47
C TYR A 159 33.14 25.38 -7.03
N SER A 160 32.71 25.10 -8.27
CA SER A 160 31.53 25.73 -8.89
C SER A 160 30.21 25.44 -8.16
N LYS A 161 30.20 24.43 -7.28
CA LYS A 161 29.04 24.05 -6.45
C LYS A 161 29.11 24.64 -5.04
N CYS A 162 30.16 25.40 -4.73
CA CYS A 162 30.42 25.98 -3.43
C CYS A 162 30.38 27.50 -3.49
N THR A 163 29.69 28.12 -2.55
CA THR A 163 29.75 29.58 -2.33
C THR A 163 30.59 29.87 -1.09
N GLY A 164 31.55 30.77 -1.22
CA GLY A 164 32.31 31.28 -0.08
C GLY A 164 31.45 32.23 0.75
N GLU A 165 31.59 32.18 2.07
CA GLU A 165 30.92 33.13 2.96
C GLU A 165 31.65 34.50 2.89
N PRO A 166 30.94 35.65 2.75
CA PRO A 166 31.56 36.96 2.57
C PRO A 166 32.51 37.38 3.70
N ASP A 167 32.28 36.90 4.92
CA ASP A 167 32.94 37.40 6.15
C ASP A 167 33.91 36.40 6.80
N THR A 168 34.08 35.19 6.25
CA THR A 168 35.13 34.25 6.72
C THR A 168 35.82 33.56 5.54
N SER A 169 37.08 33.91 5.28
CA SER A 169 37.87 33.40 4.13
C SER A 169 38.18 31.89 4.15
N GLN A 170 37.55 31.14 5.07
CA GLN A 170 37.83 29.74 5.37
C GLN A 170 36.57 28.86 5.43
N ARG A 171 35.37 29.40 5.16
CA ARG A 171 34.11 28.65 5.16
C ARG A 171 33.47 28.61 3.78
N PHE A 172 33.02 27.41 3.41
CA PHE A 172 32.36 27.14 2.15
C PHE A 172 31.05 26.41 2.39
N HIS A 173 29.99 26.87 1.71
CA HIS A 173 28.72 26.17 1.64
C HIS A 173 28.58 25.54 0.27
N CYS A 174 28.52 24.21 0.22
CA CYS A 174 28.46 23.47 -1.03
C CYS A 174 27.12 22.76 -1.16
N THR A 175 26.50 22.88 -2.33
CA THR A 175 25.21 22.24 -2.62
C THR A 175 25.37 21.23 -3.75
N TYR A 176 25.00 19.99 -3.48
CA TYR A 176 25.09 18.89 -4.44
C TYR A 176 23.71 18.30 -4.69
N THR A 177 23.22 18.39 -5.92
CA THR A 177 22.04 17.64 -6.36
C THR A 177 22.48 16.39 -7.11
N ARG A 178 22.01 15.23 -6.68
CA ARG A 178 22.39 13.91 -7.20
C ARG A 178 21.20 12.97 -7.24
N THR A 179 21.38 11.84 -7.91
CA THR A 179 20.40 10.76 -7.97
C THR A 179 20.98 9.49 -7.35
N ALA A 180 20.11 8.67 -6.76
CA ALA A 180 20.44 7.34 -6.27
C ALA A 180 19.33 6.36 -6.63
N ASP A 181 19.73 5.13 -6.95
CA ASP A 181 18.81 4.03 -7.18
C ASP A 181 18.65 3.25 -5.87
N ILE A 182 17.41 3.16 -5.39
CA ILE A 182 17.02 2.41 -4.20
C ILE A 182 16.34 1.12 -4.66
N THR A 183 16.97 -0.01 -4.34
CA THR A 183 16.40 -1.34 -4.53
C THR A 183 15.77 -1.83 -3.24
N VAL A 184 14.48 -2.17 -3.28
CA VAL A 184 13.79 -2.83 -2.17
C VAL A 184 13.54 -4.28 -2.55
N LYS A 185 13.94 -5.20 -1.68
CA LYS A 185 13.68 -6.63 -1.80
C LYS A 185 12.86 -7.09 -0.60
N LEU A 186 11.65 -7.58 -0.86
CA LEU A 186 10.80 -8.19 0.15
C LEU A 186 10.80 -9.71 -0.03
N PHE A 187 10.96 -10.44 1.07
CA PHE A 187 11.06 -11.89 1.04
C PHE A 187 10.47 -12.50 2.33
N VAL A 188 10.31 -13.81 2.30
CA VAL A 188 9.76 -14.57 3.42
C VAL A 188 10.90 -14.98 4.32
N GLU A 189 10.85 -14.58 5.59
CA GLU A 189 11.87 -14.93 6.59
C GLU A 189 11.54 -16.27 7.24
N ASN A 190 10.30 -16.41 7.71
CA ASN A 190 9.83 -17.59 8.44
C ASN A 190 8.55 -18.12 7.81
N GLU A 191 8.31 -19.41 7.96
CA GLU A 191 7.04 -20.02 7.54
C GLU A 191 5.88 -19.44 8.35
N PHE A 192 4.82 -19.03 7.65
CA PHE A 192 3.60 -18.52 8.27
C PHE A 192 2.77 -19.70 8.79
N LYS A 193 2.41 -19.70 10.09
CA LYS A 193 1.36 -20.58 10.60
C LYS A 193 0.00 -19.97 10.24
N ALA A 194 -0.65 -20.48 9.20
CA ALA A 194 -2.01 -20.16 8.74
C ALA A 194 -2.66 -18.91 9.40
N ILE A 195 -2.23 -17.71 8.97
CA ILE A 195 -2.85 -16.45 9.36
C ILE A 195 -3.62 -15.89 8.15
N ASN A 196 -4.87 -15.52 8.37
CA ASN A 196 -5.68 -14.81 7.40
C ASN A 196 -5.64 -13.33 7.76
N ILE A 197 -5.03 -12.51 6.90
CA ILE A 197 -4.86 -11.08 7.13
C ILE A 197 -4.92 -10.30 5.83
N SER A 198 -5.47 -9.09 5.88
CA SER A 198 -5.42 -8.10 4.81
C SER A 198 -5.19 -6.73 5.45
N THR A 199 -3.92 -6.31 5.50
CA THR A 199 -3.52 -5.07 6.17
C THR A 199 -3.00 -4.06 5.15
N PRO A 200 -3.61 -2.86 5.06
CA PRO A 200 -3.04 -1.77 4.29
C PRO A 200 -1.83 -1.18 5.03
N VAL A 201 -0.76 -0.90 4.29
CA VAL A 201 0.38 -0.12 4.76
C VAL A 201 0.29 1.27 4.13
N PRO A 202 0.11 2.34 4.91
CA PRO A 202 0.01 3.69 4.37
C PRO A 202 1.33 4.15 3.75
N SER A 203 1.28 5.22 2.97
CA SER A 203 2.50 5.89 2.54
C SER A 203 3.27 6.41 3.75
N ILE A 204 4.58 6.23 3.72
CA ILE A 204 5.46 6.70 4.79
C ILE A 204 6.22 7.90 4.25
N ASN A 205 6.01 9.04 4.89
CA ASN A 205 6.92 10.17 4.74
C ASN A 205 8.08 9.96 5.70
N ASP A 206 9.28 10.27 5.23
CA ASP A 206 10.50 10.15 6.03
C ASP A 206 10.77 8.70 6.49
N ALA A 207 10.60 7.77 5.55
CA ALA A 207 10.82 6.34 5.77
C ALA A 207 12.27 6.03 6.13
N LEU A 208 13.22 6.70 5.50
CA LEU A 208 14.65 6.69 5.80
C LEU A 208 15.23 8.03 5.33
N PHE A 209 16.40 8.42 5.82
CA PHE A 209 17.04 9.67 5.44
C PHE A 209 18.33 9.44 4.67
N ILE A 210 18.60 10.34 3.73
CA ILE A 210 19.95 10.56 3.24
C ILE A 210 20.54 11.66 4.11
N VAL A 211 21.73 11.44 4.67
CA VAL A 211 22.46 12.40 5.51
C VAL A 211 23.91 12.53 5.03
N PRO A 212 24.55 13.69 5.18
CA PRO A 212 25.96 13.83 4.87
C PRO A 212 26.79 13.33 6.06
N VAL A 213 27.84 12.56 5.80
CA VAL A 213 28.79 12.06 6.82
C VAL A 213 30.19 12.56 6.48
N ALA A 214 30.82 13.26 7.41
CA ALA A 214 32.21 13.68 7.28
C ALA A 214 33.15 12.56 7.72
N ARG A 215 34.14 12.21 6.89
CA ARG A 215 35.28 11.36 7.31
C ARG A 215 36.48 12.26 7.63
N GLY A 216 37.06 12.14 8.82
CA GLY A 216 38.24 12.91 9.26
C GLY A 216 38.19 13.45 10.70
N VAL A 217 37.05 13.33 11.37
CA VAL A 217 36.89 13.57 12.83
C VAL A 217 36.78 12.22 13.55
N ALA A 218 37.21 12.16 14.82
CA ALA A 218 37.37 10.90 15.59
C ALA A 218 36.10 10.04 15.75
N SER A 219 34.94 10.56 15.38
CA SER A 219 33.74 9.80 15.08
C SER A 219 33.05 10.52 13.94
N GLY A 220 32.84 9.88 12.79
CA GLY A 220 32.11 10.51 11.68
C GLY A 220 30.73 10.95 12.14
N ILE A 221 30.54 12.26 12.33
CA ILE A 221 29.28 12.80 12.84
C ILE A 221 28.33 12.93 11.64
N PRO A 222 27.19 12.21 11.63
CA PRO A 222 26.19 12.42 10.61
C PRO A 222 25.62 13.83 10.75
N GLY A 223 25.38 14.48 9.62
CA GLY A 223 24.64 15.72 9.55
C GLY A 223 23.17 15.53 9.92
N THR A 224 22.46 16.65 10.05
CA THR A 224 21.07 16.66 10.48
C THR A 224 20.16 16.10 9.35
N PRO A 225 19.20 15.22 9.67
CA PRO A 225 18.20 14.76 8.72
C PRO A 225 17.40 15.95 8.13
N GLY A 226 17.36 16.04 6.79
CA GLY A 226 16.46 16.95 6.07
C GLY A 226 15.14 16.26 5.74
N LYS A 227 14.66 16.39 4.50
CA LYS A 227 13.50 15.62 4.01
C LYS A 227 13.89 14.18 3.69
N GLY A 228 13.17 13.20 4.23
CA GLY A 228 13.45 11.79 4.02
C GLY A 228 12.78 11.21 2.77
N ILE A 229 13.07 9.93 2.54
CA ILE A 229 12.53 9.13 1.45
C ILE A 229 11.04 8.88 1.67
N LYS A 230 10.25 9.00 0.60
CA LYS A 230 8.82 8.71 0.60
C LYS A 230 8.56 7.34 0.00
N THR A 231 7.64 6.58 0.60
CA THR A 231 7.13 5.32 0.04
C THR A 231 5.70 5.48 -0.46
N SER A 232 5.31 4.68 -1.46
CA SER A 232 3.91 4.52 -1.82
C SER A 232 3.17 3.65 -0.79
N PRO A 233 1.84 3.81 -0.65
CA PRO A 233 1.06 2.81 0.08
C PRO A 233 1.09 1.48 -0.68
N PHE A 234 0.92 0.38 0.05
CA PHE A 234 0.76 -0.97 -0.51
C PHE A 234 -0.06 -1.83 0.46
N ASN A 235 -0.54 -2.98 0.00
CA ASN A 235 -1.31 -3.91 0.82
C ASN A 235 -0.53 -5.20 1.03
N ILE A 236 -0.62 -5.75 2.24
CA ILE A 236 -0.16 -7.10 2.54
C ILE A 236 -1.38 -7.97 2.80
N ARG A 237 -1.53 -9.01 1.98
CA ARG A 237 -2.62 -9.96 2.07
C ARG A 237 -2.09 -11.38 2.06
N ILE A 238 -2.46 -12.12 3.10
CA ILE A 238 -2.12 -13.53 3.27
C ILE A 238 -3.42 -14.23 3.61
N LEU A 239 -3.93 -15.07 2.71
CA LEU A 239 -5.21 -15.76 2.89
C LEU A 239 -5.03 -17.26 2.66
N SER A 240 -5.69 -18.09 3.45
CA SER A 240 -5.73 -19.54 3.23
C SER A 240 -6.69 -19.88 2.08
N ALA A 241 -6.40 -20.96 1.36
CA ALA A 241 -7.25 -21.43 0.26
C ALA A 241 -8.67 -21.81 0.73
N ASP A 242 -8.80 -22.21 1.99
CA ASP A 242 -10.05 -22.62 2.64
C ASP A 242 -10.68 -21.50 3.49
N LEU A 243 -10.28 -20.24 3.28
CA LEU A 243 -10.81 -19.10 4.04
C LEU A 243 -12.33 -18.96 3.89
N PHE A 244 -12.86 -19.25 2.70
CA PHE A 244 -14.29 -19.17 2.43
C PHE A 244 -14.80 -20.41 1.73
N LYS A 245 -16.09 -20.67 1.94
CA LYS A 245 -16.85 -21.71 1.29
C LYS A 245 -17.87 -21.09 0.33
N LEU A 246 -17.91 -21.60 -0.89
CA LEU A 246 -18.95 -21.29 -1.87
C LEU A 246 -20.05 -22.37 -1.81
N GLU A 247 -21.30 -21.96 -1.66
CA GLU A 247 -22.48 -22.82 -1.68
C GLU A 247 -23.46 -22.33 -2.75
N ILE A 248 -23.95 -23.25 -3.59
CA ILE A 248 -24.98 -22.97 -4.61
C ILE A 248 -26.21 -23.81 -4.27
N THR A 249 -27.36 -23.19 -4.06
CA THR A 249 -28.57 -23.90 -3.63
C THR A 249 -29.80 -23.49 -4.46
N PRO A 250 -30.47 -24.43 -5.17
CA PRO A 250 -30.02 -25.80 -5.43
C PRO A 250 -28.87 -25.84 -6.45
N GLU A 251 -27.99 -26.83 -6.35
CA GLU A 251 -26.92 -27.06 -7.35
C GLU A 251 -27.47 -27.48 -8.73
N ARG A 252 -28.69 -28.00 -8.78
CA ARG A 252 -29.38 -28.40 -10.01
C ARG A 252 -30.77 -27.80 -10.05
N VAL A 253 -31.03 -26.98 -11.06
CA VAL A 253 -32.36 -26.45 -11.35
C VAL A 253 -33.04 -27.32 -12.40
N ASN A 254 -34.16 -27.94 -12.05
CA ASN A 254 -34.97 -28.71 -13.00
C ASN A 254 -36.07 -27.81 -13.58
N LEU A 255 -35.98 -27.51 -14.87
CA LEU A 255 -36.93 -26.66 -15.59
C LEU A 255 -38.09 -27.45 -16.23
N GLY A 256 -38.12 -28.78 -16.02
CA GLY A 256 -39.17 -29.65 -16.54
C GLY A 256 -39.12 -29.81 -18.06
N ARG A 257 -40.30 -29.82 -18.69
CA ARG A 257 -40.46 -29.98 -20.14
C ARG A 257 -40.89 -28.65 -20.77
N LEU A 258 -40.32 -28.35 -21.93
CA LEU A 258 -40.78 -27.30 -22.82
C LEU A 258 -41.40 -27.95 -24.05
N TYR A 259 -42.61 -27.55 -24.40
CA TYR A 259 -43.28 -28.06 -25.60
C TYR A 259 -43.07 -27.08 -26.74
N LYS A 260 -42.62 -27.58 -27.90
CA LYS A 260 -42.39 -26.77 -29.11
C LYS A 260 -43.64 -26.00 -29.57
N THR A 261 -44.82 -26.46 -29.18
CA THR A 261 -46.12 -25.85 -29.45
C THR A 261 -46.50 -24.72 -28.49
N ASP A 262 -45.76 -24.53 -27.38
CA ASP A 262 -46.04 -23.46 -26.44
C ASP A 262 -45.82 -22.10 -27.11
N THR A 263 -46.83 -21.22 -27.02
CA THR A 263 -46.75 -19.84 -27.55
C THR A 263 -45.67 -19.02 -26.86
N ASN A 264 -45.38 -19.34 -25.60
CA ASN A 264 -44.26 -18.79 -24.84
C ASN A 264 -43.32 -19.90 -24.39
N LEU A 265 -42.28 -20.16 -25.20
CA LEU A 265 -41.17 -21.04 -24.86
C LEU A 265 -40.25 -20.34 -23.83
N PHE A 266 -40.73 -20.26 -22.60
CA PHE A 266 -40.01 -19.70 -21.46
C PHE A 266 -40.18 -20.56 -20.20
N ARG A 267 -39.08 -20.82 -19.51
CA ARG A 267 -39.06 -21.42 -18.17
C ARG A 267 -38.02 -20.73 -17.32
N SER A 268 -38.29 -20.64 -16.02
CA SER A 268 -37.35 -20.07 -15.06
C SER A 268 -37.30 -20.93 -13.80
N GLY A 269 -36.15 -20.93 -13.13
CA GLY A 269 -35.96 -21.53 -11.82
C GLY A 269 -34.95 -20.74 -11.00
N ALA A 270 -35.17 -20.69 -9.69
CA ALA A 270 -34.35 -19.92 -8.77
C ALA A 270 -33.17 -20.73 -8.25
N PHE A 271 -32.05 -20.06 -7.98
CA PHE A 271 -30.95 -20.58 -7.18
C PHE A 271 -30.24 -19.43 -6.46
N ASP A 272 -29.64 -19.75 -5.32
CA ASP A 272 -28.87 -18.83 -4.51
C ASP A 272 -27.39 -19.18 -4.58
N VAL A 273 -26.55 -18.15 -4.61
CA VAL A 273 -25.11 -18.25 -4.44
C VAL A 273 -24.76 -17.63 -3.09
N LYS A 274 -24.17 -18.42 -2.21
CA LYS A 274 -23.79 -17.99 -0.87
C LYS A 274 -22.29 -18.21 -0.67
N VAL A 275 -21.59 -17.17 -0.23
CA VAL A 275 -20.18 -17.24 0.15
C VAL A 275 -20.09 -17.02 1.65
N ILE A 276 -19.47 -17.96 2.37
CA ILE A 276 -19.43 -17.97 3.83
C ILE A 276 -17.97 -17.94 4.27
N GLN A 277 -17.67 -17.13 5.28
CA GLN A 277 -16.39 -17.24 5.97
C GLN A 277 -16.27 -18.62 6.63
N GLN A 278 -15.25 -19.39 6.30
CA GLN A 278 -15.01 -20.74 6.83
C GLN A 278 -13.89 -20.77 7.88
N LYS A 279 -12.96 -19.82 7.85
CA LYS A 279 -11.86 -19.68 8.83
C LYS A 279 -11.82 -18.28 9.41
N ASP A 280 -11.31 -18.18 10.64
CA ASP A 280 -11.10 -16.90 11.30
C ASP A 280 -9.96 -16.12 10.63
N ALA A 281 -10.03 -14.79 10.74
CA ALA A 281 -8.87 -13.91 10.57
C ALA A 281 -7.84 -14.14 11.69
N ALA A 282 -6.65 -13.58 11.54
CA ALA A 282 -5.72 -13.46 12.65
C ALA A 282 -6.37 -12.65 13.81
N PRO A 283 -5.97 -12.91 15.08
CA PRO A 283 -6.52 -12.20 16.23
C PRO A 283 -6.48 -10.68 16.07
N ASP A 284 -7.59 -10.01 16.34
CA ASP A 284 -7.75 -8.54 16.21
C ASP A 284 -7.51 -7.98 14.80
N GLN A 285 -7.51 -8.84 13.78
CA GLN A 285 -7.29 -8.46 12.37
C GLN A 285 -8.53 -8.75 11.52
N SER A 286 -9.73 -8.37 11.97
CA SER A 286 -10.91 -8.47 11.11
C SER A 286 -10.78 -7.56 9.88
N PHE A 287 -11.19 -8.02 8.69
CA PHE A 287 -11.11 -7.24 7.46
C PHE A 287 -12.27 -7.55 6.50
N THR A 288 -12.47 -6.71 5.51
CA THR A 288 -13.52 -6.87 4.50
C THR A 288 -12.91 -7.25 3.15
N LEU A 289 -13.47 -8.27 2.51
CA LEU A 289 -13.09 -8.70 1.16
C LEU A 289 -14.21 -8.38 0.16
N PRO A 290 -13.97 -7.52 -0.84
CA PRO A 290 -14.88 -7.41 -1.97
C PRO A 290 -14.80 -8.69 -2.81
N LEU A 291 -15.97 -9.29 -3.07
CA LEU A 291 -16.09 -10.51 -3.84
C LEU A 291 -16.73 -10.24 -5.21
N ASP A 292 -16.12 -10.82 -6.23
CA ASP A 292 -16.66 -10.90 -7.58
C ASP A 292 -17.07 -12.34 -7.91
N ILE A 293 -18.10 -12.47 -8.74
CA ILE A 293 -18.57 -13.71 -9.33
C ILE A 293 -18.38 -13.68 -10.84
N THR A 294 -18.05 -14.82 -11.41
CA THR A 294 -18.07 -15.06 -12.84
C THR A 294 -18.86 -16.34 -13.11
N PHE A 295 -19.89 -16.22 -13.93
CA PHE A 295 -20.58 -17.37 -14.52
C PHE A 295 -19.90 -17.70 -15.83
N GLN A 296 -19.23 -18.84 -15.91
CA GLN A 296 -18.49 -19.23 -17.09
C GLN A 296 -19.37 -19.96 -18.10
N ARG A 297 -19.10 -19.77 -19.39
CA ARG A 297 -19.84 -20.47 -20.45
C ARG A 297 -19.60 -21.98 -20.50
N GLY A 298 -18.52 -22.46 -19.87
CA GLY A 298 -18.08 -23.86 -19.97
C GLY A 298 -17.82 -24.26 -21.43
N LYS A 299 -18.52 -25.30 -21.90
CA LYS A 299 -18.41 -25.82 -23.28
C LYS A 299 -19.48 -25.27 -24.25
N LEU A 300 -20.37 -24.40 -23.79
CA LEU A 300 -21.45 -23.85 -24.60
C LEU A 300 -20.99 -22.57 -25.32
N SER A 301 -21.62 -22.30 -26.46
CA SER A 301 -21.41 -21.07 -27.22
C SER A 301 -22.24 -19.92 -26.63
N LEU A 302 -21.73 -18.71 -26.74
CA LEU A 302 -22.42 -17.49 -26.31
C LEU A 302 -23.37 -16.98 -27.39
N THR A 303 -24.42 -16.29 -26.97
CA THR A 303 -25.18 -15.37 -27.81
C THR A 303 -24.33 -14.15 -28.18
N SER A 304 -24.77 -13.38 -29.19
CA SER A 304 -24.01 -12.22 -29.67
C SER A 304 -23.81 -11.11 -28.61
N ASP A 305 -24.70 -11.01 -27.63
CA ASP A 305 -24.62 -10.06 -26.52
C ASP A 305 -23.93 -10.65 -25.27
N ASN A 306 -23.45 -11.90 -25.34
CA ASN A 306 -22.84 -12.65 -24.24
C ASN A 306 -23.72 -12.82 -22.99
N LYS A 307 -25.04 -12.61 -23.10
CA LYS A 307 -26.01 -12.75 -21.99
C LYS A 307 -26.76 -14.08 -21.99
N GLY A 308 -26.54 -14.91 -23.01
CA GLY A 308 -27.11 -16.24 -23.12
C GLY A 308 -26.08 -17.28 -23.56
N LEU A 309 -26.32 -18.53 -23.15
CA LEU A 309 -25.63 -19.72 -23.62
C LEU A 309 -26.54 -20.48 -24.58
N ILE A 310 -26.06 -20.74 -25.79
CA ILE A 310 -26.80 -21.50 -26.79
C ILE A 310 -26.85 -22.97 -26.35
N LEU A 311 -28.06 -23.47 -26.10
CA LEU A 311 -28.29 -24.83 -25.64
C LEU A 311 -28.16 -25.84 -26.77
N LYS A 312 -27.73 -27.05 -26.43
CA LYS A 312 -27.61 -28.19 -27.34
C LYS A 312 -28.37 -29.38 -26.76
N ASN A 313 -28.84 -30.27 -27.63
CA ASN A 313 -29.37 -31.53 -27.17
C ASN A 313 -28.22 -32.43 -26.69
N THR A 314 -28.47 -33.16 -25.62
CA THR A 314 -27.50 -34.03 -24.92
C THR A 314 -27.06 -35.18 -25.80
N ASP A 315 -27.99 -35.67 -26.63
CA ASP A 315 -27.85 -36.86 -27.45
C ASP A 315 -27.45 -36.51 -28.90
N ASP A 316 -27.04 -35.25 -29.16
CA ASP A 316 -26.64 -34.82 -30.49
C ASP A 316 -25.23 -35.33 -30.83
N GLU A 317 -25.16 -36.57 -31.28
CA GLU A 317 -23.94 -37.25 -31.77
C GLU A 317 -23.46 -36.68 -33.12
N SER A 318 -24.27 -35.85 -33.80
CA SER A 318 -24.03 -35.43 -35.18
C SER A 318 -22.91 -34.40 -35.38
N GLY A 319 -22.34 -33.87 -34.29
CA GLY A 319 -21.28 -32.85 -34.35
C GLY A 319 -21.73 -31.52 -34.96
N ASN A 320 -23.01 -31.35 -35.29
CA ASN A 320 -23.52 -30.14 -35.92
C ASN A 320 -23.67 -29.03 -34.86
N SER A 321 -22.90 -27.97 -35.02
CA SER A 321 -22.57 -26.96 -33.99
C SER A 321 -23.71 -26.04 -33.55
N ASP A 322 -24.88 -26.14 -34.15
CA ASP A 322 -25.77 -24.98 -34.34
C ASP A 322 -26.80 -24.75 -33.22
N GLY A 323 -26.71 -25.50 -32.12
CA GLY A 323 -27.66 -25.41 -31.01
C GLY A 323 -29.03 -26.04 -31.32
N ASN A 324 -29.88 -26.08 -30.30
CA ASN A 324 -31.25 -26.61 -30.37
C ASN A 324 -32.33 -25.52 -30.49
N GLY A 325 -31.91 -24.26 -30.72
CA GLY A 325 -32.79 -23.09 -30.84
C GLY A 325 -33.22 -22.46 -29.50
N LEU A 326 -32.75 -23.00 -28.38
CA LEU A 326 -32.97 -22.43 -27.05
C LEU A 326 -31.67 -21.80 -26.52
N GLN A 327 -31.82 -20.82 -25.63
CA GLN A 327 -30.74 -20.23 -24.86
C GLN A 327 -31.01 -20.34 -23.37
N LEU A 328 -29.93 -20.42 -22.59
CA LEU A 328 -29.93 -20.27 -21.14
C LEU A 328 -29.34 -18.91 -20.78
N ALA A 329 -30.10 -18.10 -20.05
CA ALA A 329 -29.62 -16.86 -19.44
C ALA A 329 -29.65 -16.99 -17.91
N ILE A 330 -28.88 -16.17 -17.21
CA ILE A 330 -28.94 -16.04 -15.76
C ILE A 330 -29.30 -14.60 -15.44
N ARG A 331 -30.34 -14.40 -14.62
CA ARG A 331 -30.76 -13.09 -14.13
C ARG A 331 -30.34 -12.94 -12.68
N ASP A 332 -29.68 -11.84 -12.35
CA ASP A 332 -29.52 -11.42 -10.96
C ASP A 332 -30.85 -10.82 -10.49
N LYS A 333 -31.43 -11.41 -9.44
CA LYS A 333 -32.72 -10.95 -8.92
C LYS A 333 -32.63 -9.61 -8.19
N THR A 334 -31.44 -9.20 -7.75
CA THR A 334 -31.24 -7.93 -7.06
C THR A 334 -31.29 -6.76 -8.04
N SER A 335 -30.47 -6.83 -9.09
CA SER A 335 -30.39 -5.79 -10.14
C SER A 335 -31.49 -5.94 -11.19
N ASN A 336 -32.13 -7.10 -11.27
CA ASN A 336 -33.04 -7.50 -12.34
C ASN A 336 -32.39 -7.54 -13.73
N GLU A 337 -31.05 -7.55 -13.80
CA GLU A 337 -30.29 -7.61 -15.05
C GLU A 337 -29.85 -9.03 -15.40
N LEU A 338 -29.69 -9.28 -16.70
CA LEU A 338 -29.06 -10.50 -17.18
C LEU A 338 -27.55 -10.43 -16.98
N VAL A 339 -27.00 -11.51 -16.41
CA VAL A 339 -25.58 -11.76 -16.28
C VAL A 339 -24.92 -11.78 -17.65
N THR A 340 -23.75 -11.15 -17.75
CA THR A 340 -22.85 -11.34 -18.89
C THR A 340 -21.89 -12.47 -18.54
N PHE A 341 -21.94 -13.56 -19.30
CA PHE A 341 -21.07 -14.71 -19.07
C PHE A 341 -19.59 -14.35 -19.30
N ASP A 342 -18.71 -15.07 -18.62
CA ASP A 342 -17.25 -14.90 -18.65
C ASP A 342 -16.76 -13.50 -18.19
N LYS A 343 -17.64 -12.67 -17.61
CA LYS A 343 -17.31 -11.35 -17.06
C LYS A 343 -17.45 -11.35 -15.54
N LYS A 344 -16.49 -10.73 -14.86
CA LYS A 344 -16.56 -10.47 -13.42
C LYS A 344 -17.69 -9.49 -13.09
N GLN A 345 -18.45 -9.80 -12.06
CA GLN A 345 -19.54 -8.98 -11.53
C GLN A 345 -19.48 -8.97 -10.00
N PRO A 346 -19.80 -7.85 -9.33
CA PRO A 346 -19.73 -7.79 -7.89
C PRO A 346 -20.82 -8.67 -7.23
N VAL A 347 -20.42 -9.50 -6.27
CA VAL A 347 -21.33 -10.21 -5.36
C VAL A 347 -21.61 -9.35 -4.14
N GLY A 348 -20.59 -8.65 -3.66
CA GLY A 348 -20.64 -7.82 -2.47
C GLY A 348 -19.48 -8.10 -1.54
N ASP A 349 -19.55 -7.51 -0.35
CA ASP A 349 -18.44 -7.49 0.59
C ASP A 349 -18.63 -8.55 1.68
N LEU A 350 -17.64 -9.44 1.83
CA LEU A 350 -17.59 -10.42 2.90
C LEU A 350 -16.71 -9.91 4.03
N ASN A 351 -17.32 -9.74 5.21
CA ASN A 351 -16.57 -9.44 6.42
C ASN A 351 -15.94 -10.72 6.96
N ILE A 352 -14.63 -10.72 7.12
CA ILE A 352 -13.85 -11.79 7.74
C ILE A 352 -13.60 -11.39 9.20
N ASP A 353 -14.23 -12.11 10.11
CA ASP A 353 -14.08 -11.91 11.55
C ASP A 353 -12.89 -12.70 12.11
N SER A 354 -12.28 -12.20 13.18
CA SER A 354 -11.17 -12.84 13.89
C SER A 354 -11.61 -13.85 14.97
N ASN A 355 -12.90 -13.91 15.32
CA ASN A 355 -13.39 -14.79 16.39
C ASN A 355 -14.71 -15.52 16.10
N ARG A 356 -15.23 -15.44 14.87
CA ARG A 356 -16.58 -15.89 14.50
C ARG A 356 -16.67 -16.45 13.07
N ALA A 357 -15.79 -17.39 12.71
CA ALA A 357 -15.93 -18.13 11.47
C ALA A 357 -17.35 -18.72 11.32
N GLY A 358 -17.90 -18.64 10.11
CA GLY A 358 -19.26 -19.08 9.79
C GLY A 358 -20.36 -18.05 10.07
N ALA A 359 -20.10 -16.99 10.85
CA ALA A 359 -21.12 -15.99 11.18
C ALA A 359 -21.43 -15.05 10.01
N ASN A 360 -20.41 -14.75 9.19
CA ASN A 360 -20.54 -13.83 8.07
C ASN A 360 -20.74 -14.58 6.75
N SER A 361 -21.70 -14.10 5.96
CA SER A 361 -21.91 -14.59 4.60
C SER A 361 -22.46 -13.51 3.70
N VAL A 362 -22.16 -13.63 2.40
CA VAL A 362 -22.80 -12.85 1.34
C VAL A 362 -23.66 -13.79 0.53
N THR A 363 -24.93 -13.45 0.36
CA THR A 363 -25.88 -14.24 -0.43
C THR A 363 -26.42 -13.40 -1.58
N ARG A 364 -26.44 -13.97 -2.79
CA ARG A 364 -27.09 -13.40 -3.97
C ARG A 364 -28.06 -14.39 -4.57
N GLN A 365 -29.23 -13.90 -4.96
CA GLN A 365 -30.26 -14.72 -5.56
C GLN A 365 -30.26 -14.52 -7.08
N TYR A 366 -30.33 -15.62 -7.81
CA TYR A 366 -30.37 -15.64 -9.26
C TYR A 366 -31.57 -16.42 -9.76
N ALA A 367 -31.90 -16.22 -11.02
CA ALA A 367 -32.82 -17.07 -11.76
C ALA A 367 -32.13 -17.55 -13.03
N VAL A 368 -32.15 -18.86 -13.28
CA VAL A 368 -31.85 -19.37 -14.62
C VAL A 368 -33.11 -19.23 -15.47
N GLU A 369 -32.95 -18.81 -16.71
CA GLU A 369 -34.03 -18.58 -17.67
C GLU A 369 -33.71 -19.33 -18.96
N VAL A 370 -34.63 -20.19 -19.41
CA VAL A 370 -34.54 -20.81 -20.73
C VAL A 370 -35.59 -20.18 -21.63
N SER A 371 -35.14 -19.67 -22.78
CA SER A 371 -35.99 -19.02 -23.76
C SER A 371 -35.62 -19.41 -25.19
N ARG A 372 -36.51 -19.13 -26.14
CA ARG A 372 -36.24 -19.28 -27.57
C ARG A 372 -35.25 -18.22 -28.05
N ILE A 373 -34.27 -18.64 -28.86
CA ILE A 373 -33.43 -17.73 -29.64
C ILE A 373 -34.26 -17.23 -30.83
N ASN A 374 -34.33 -15.90 -31.01
CA ASN A 374 -35.11 -15.32 -32.10
C ASN A 374 -34.57 -15.77 -33.46
N GLY A 375 -35.46 -16.19 -34.37
CA GLY A 375 -35.10 -16.71 -35.70
C GLY A 375 -34.52 -18.13 -35.73
N ALA A 376 -34.21 -18.76 -34.58
CA ALA A 376 -33.67 -20.11 -34.55
C ALA A 376 -34.77 -21.19 -34.66
N GLU A 377 -34.42 -22.30 -35.31
CA GLU A 377 -35.25 -23.51 -35.36
C GLU A 377 -35.16 -24.26 -34.02
N ILE A 378 -36.31 -24.61 -33.45
CA ILE A 378 -36.39 -25.44 -32.24
C ILE A 378 -36.26 -26.92 -32.62
N LYS A 379 -35.19 -27.57 -32.13
CA LYS A 379 -34.94 -29.01 -32.27
C LYS A 379 -35.39 -29.75 -31.02
N THR A 380 -36.27 -30.73 -31.17
CA THR A 380 -36.76 -31.53 -30.04
C THR A 380 -35.69 -32.49 -29.55
N GLY A 381 -35.51 -32.58 -28.23
CA GLY A 381 -34.58 -33.50 -27.61
C GLY A 381 -34.35 -33.16 -26.14
N ARG A 382 -33.62 -34.03 -25.43
CA ARG A 382 -33.18 -33.75 -24.06
C ARG A 382 -32.03 -32.77 -24.10
N PHE A 383 -31.99 -31.78 -23.23
CA PHE A 383 -30.83 -30.91 -23.06
C PHE A 383 -30.44 -30.80 -21.58
N THR A 384 -29.17 -30.50 -21.34
CA THR A 384 -28.60 -30.18 -20.04
C THR A 384 -27.49 -29.14 -20.24
N ALA A 385 -27.31 -28.27 -19.26
CA ALA A 385 -26.24 -27.28 -19.25
C ALA A 385 -25.57 -27.28 -17.88
N SER A 386 -24.25 -27.13 -17.88
CA SER A 386 -23.44 -26.94 -16.67
C SER A 386 -22.72 -25.61 -16.79
N VAL A 387 -22.97 -24.73 -15.83
CA VAL A 387 -22.38 -23.39 -15.76
C VAL A 387 -21.41 -23.37 -14.59
N PRO A 388 -20.09 -23.37 -14.81
CA PRO A 388 -19.13 -23.19 -13.73
C PRO A 388 -19.30 -21.79 -13.12
N VAL A 389 -19.26 -21.74 -11.79
CA VAL A 389 -19.32 -20.49 -11.03
C VAL A 389 -18.00 -20.31 -10.31
N ILE A 390 -17.36 -19.18 -10.53
CA ILE A 390 -16.12 -18.82 -9.84
C ILE A 390 -16.39 -17.58 -9.01
N VAL A 391 -16.02 -17.63 -7.74
CA VAL A 391 -15.95 -16.45 -6.88
C VAL A 391 -14.49 -16.11 -6.64
N THR A 392 -14.12 -14.86 -6.88
CA THR A 392 -12.77 -14.34 -6.61
C THR A 392 -12.86 -13.18 -5.63
N TYR A 393 -11.89 -13.07 -4.74
CA TYR A 393 -11.59 -11.83 -4.05
C TYR A 393 -10.59 -11.04 -4.92
N ASN A 394 -10.71 -9.70 -4.91
CA ASN A 394 -9.95 -8.81 -5.80
C ASN A 394 -8.44 -8.91 -5.63
#